data_AF-A0AAE0AXA2-F1
#
_entry.id   AF-A0AAE0AXA2-F1
#
_cell.length_a   1.000
_cell.length_b   1.000
_cell.length_c   1.000
_cell.angle_alpha   90.00
_cell.angle_beta   90.00
_cell.angle_gamma   90.00
#
_symmetry.space_group_name_H-M   'P 1'
#
loop_
_entity.id
_entity.type
_entity.pdbx_description
1 polymer ?
#
loop_
_entity_poly.entity_id
_entity_poly.type
_entity_poly.pdbx_seq_one_letter_code
_entity_poly.pdbx_strand_id
1 'polypeptide(L)'
;MIRHIWNLVHGSNNLWTTWIKTYHLKGTSIWEVKAPQTCSWNWRKLLKLRHIARPLIRHIIGNGLGTSLWFDNLHPDGSIRLKWSSRVIYDSGLPKKAKVSSIVHGDQWVWPCSMSIDLLEIKNRMPSYNPNSSLEDGIK
;
A
#
# COMPACT_ATOMS: atom_id res chain seq x y z
N MET A 1 8.54 -2.41 -18.52
CA MET A 1 7.24 -1.97 -17.94
C MET A 1 7.05 -2.37 -16.48
N ILE A 2 7.25 -3.63 -16.07
CA ILE A 2 7.16 -4.03 -14.64
C ILE A 2 8.19 -3.26 -13.78
N ARG A 3 9.43 -3.09 -14.26
CA ARG A 3 10.45 -2.25 -13.61
C ARG A 3 9.99 -0.83 -13.30
N HIS A 4 9.11 -0.24 -14.12
CA HIS A 4 8.55 1.08 -13.86
C HIS A 4 7.56 1.07 -12.69
N ILE A 5 6.78 -0.01 -12.54
CA ILE A 5 5.91 -0.22 -11.38
C ILE A 5 6.77 -0.41 -10.13
N TRP A 6 7.81 -1.25 -10.21
CA TRP A 6 8.77 -1.41 -9.11
C TRP A 6 9.35 -0.07 -8.66
N ASN A 7 9.88 0.73 -9.60
CA ASN A 7 10.45 2.05 -9.32
C ASN A 7 9.45 3.03 -8.69
N LEU A 8 8.17 2.95 -9.08
CA LEU A 8 7.10 3.77 -8.49
C LEU A 8 6.82 3.41 -7.04
N VAL A 9 6.76 2.11 -6.74
CA VAL A 9 6.45 1.60 -5.40
C VAL A 9 7.65 1.74 -4.47
N HIS A 10 8.86 1.40 -4.94
CA HIS A 10 10.12 1.49 -4.19
C HIS A 10 10.54 2.91 -3.84
N GLY A 11 9.85 3.93 -4.35
CA GLY A 11 10.17 5.29 -3.99
C GLY A 11 11.38 5.88 -4.72
N SER A 12 11.89 5.22 -5.78
CA SER A 12 13.02 5.76 -6.54
C SER A 12 12.76 7.21 -6.98
N ASN A 13 13.67 8.13 -6.66
CA ASN A 13 13.54 9.56 -6.94
C ASN A 13 14.18 9.89 -8.29
N ASN A 14 13.55 9.49 -9.38
CA ASN A 14 13.89 9.97 -10.71
C ASN A 14 12.79 10.91 -11.24
N LEU A 15 13.13 11.70 -12.26
CA LEU A 15 12.22 12.70 -12.80
C LEU A 15 10.88 12.07 -13.25
N TRP A 16 10.93 10.89 -13.85
CA TRP A 16 9.74 10.18 -14.32
C TRP A 16 8.85 9.73 -13.15
N THR A 17 9.39 9.13 -12.10
CA THR A 17 8.60 8.71 -10.93
C THR A 17 8.03 9.91 -10.17
N THR A 18 8.79 10.99 -10.03
CA THR A 18 8.29 12.24 -9.44
C THR A 18 7.15 12.81 -10.26
N TRP A 19 7.30 12.90 -11.59
CA TRP A 19 6.25 13.38 -12.48
C TRP A 19 4.97 12.53 -12.40
N ILE A 20 5.10 11.19 -12.44
CA ILE A 20 3.95 10.29 -12.29
C ILE A 20 3.28 10.47 -10.92
N LYS A 21 4.05 10.53 -9.83
CA LYS A 21 3.49 10.71 -8.47
C LYS A 21 2.70 12.02 -8.36
N THR A 22 3.24 13.11 -8.89
CA THR A 22 2.62 14.44 -8.82
C THR A 22 1.39 14.56 -9.72
N TYR A 23 1.49 14.17 -10.99
CA TYR A 23 0.45 14.44 -11.99
C TYR A 23 -0.57 13.32 -12.14
N HIS A 24 -0.12 12.06 -12.07
CA HIS A 24 -1.00 10.91 -12.31
C HIS A 24 -1.56 10.30 -11.02
N LEU A 25 -0.73 10.20 -9.97
CA LEU A 25 -1.17 9.57 -8.71
C LEU A 25 -1.82 10.56 -7.75
N LYS A 26 -1.35 11.81 -7.66
CA LYS A 26 -1.94 12.85 -6.80
C LYS A 26 -2.16 12.38 -5.34
N GLY A 27 -1.19 11.66 -4.80
CA GLY A 27 -1.26 11.07 -3.45
C GLY A 27 -2.21 9.89 -3.30
N THR A 28 -2.62 9.25 -4.41
CA THR A 28 -3.30 7.95 -4.40
C THR A 28 -2.29 6.83 -4.68
N SER A 29 -2.61 5.62 -4.23
CA SER A 29 -1.76 4.46 -4.51
C SER A 29 -1.86 4.08 -5.99
N ILE A 30 -0.73 3.64 -6.57
CA ILE A 30 -0.69 3.06 -7.93
C ILE A 30 -1.66 1.89 -8.05
N TRP A 31 -1.98 1.19 -6.96
CA TRP A 31 -2.92 0.06 -6.95
C TRP A 31 -4.39 0.47 -7.06
N GLU A 32 -4.72 1.72 -6.72
CA GLU A 32 -6.10 2.22 -6.71
C GLU A 32 -6.41 3.10 -7.91
N VAL A 33 -5.42 3.85 -8.43
CA VAL A 33 -5.66 4.85 -9.47
C VAL A 33 -6.41 4.25 -10.68
N LYS A 34 -7.48 4.92 -11.10
CA LYS A 34 -8.22 4.54 -12.31
C LYS A 34 -7.51 5.13 -13.53
N ALA A 35 -7.54 4.40 -14.64
CA ALA A 35 -7.05 4.95 -15.91
C ALA A 35 -8.02 6.06 -16.35
N PRO A 36 -7.55 7.31 -16.55
CA PRO A 36 -8.38 8.35 -17.15
C PRO A 36 -8.84 7.92 -18.55
N GLN A 37 -10.01 8.39 -18.99
CA GLN A 37 -10.51 8.12 -20.34
C GLN A 37 -9.48 8.56 -21.39
N THR A 38 -8.97 9.78 -21.25
CA THR A 38 -7.86 10.34 -22.02
C THR A 38 -6.55 10.15 -21.25
N CYS A 39 -5.79 9.11 -21.58
CA CYS A 39 -4.43 8.92 -21.07
C CYS A 39 -3.53 8.30 -22.13
N SER A 40 -2.21 8.48 -21.96
CA SER A 40 -1.24 7.88 -22.86
C SER A 40 -1.36 6.35 -22.87
N TRP A 41 -1.10 5.75 -24.04
CA TRP A 41 -1.14 4.29 -24.18
C TRP A 41 -0.20 3.60 -23.19
N ASN A 42 0.98 4.19 -22.93
CA ASN A 42 1.93 3.70 -21.94
C ASN A 42 1.36 3.70 -20.52
N TRP A 43 0.68 4.77 -20.08
CA TRP A 43 0.04 4.80 -18.77
C TRP A 43 -1.05 3.73 -18.65
N ARG A 44 -1.89 3.60 -19.68
CA ARG A 44 -2.94 2.57 -19.72
C ARG A 44 -2.35 1.16 -19.64
N LYS A 45 -1.28 0.89 -20.40
CA LYS A 45 -0.57 -0.40 -20.37
C LYS A 45 0.07 -0.67 -19.01
N LEU A 46 0.70 0.33 -18.41
CA LEU A 46 1.27 0.24 -17.06
C LEU A 46 0.20 -0.11 -16.03
N LEU A 47 -0.96 0.57 -16.06
CA LEU A 47 -2.07 0.28 -15.16
C LEU A 47 -2.67 -1.11 -15.37
N LYS A 48 -2.71 -1.62 -16.61
CA LYS A 48 -3.11 -2.99 -16.90
C LYS A 48 -2.15 -4.00 -16.27
N LEU A 49 -0.84 -3.75 -16.25
CA LEU A 49 0.16 -4.67 -15.70
C LEU A 49 0.19 -4.76 -14.16
N ARG A 50 -0.57 -3.92 -13.45
CA ARG A 50 -0.59 -3.90 -11.97
C ARG A 50 -0.96 -5.24 -11.36
N HIS A 51 -1.92 -5.96 -11.94
CA HIS A 51 -2.34 -7.27 -11.40
C HIS A 51 -1.22 -8.31 -11.45
N ILE A 52 -0.31 -8.21 -12.43
CA ILE A 52 0.86 -9.09 -12.55
C ILE A 52 1.97 -8.63 -11.60
N ALA A 53 2.22 -7.31 -11.53
CA ALA A 53 3.30 -6.77 -10.71
C ALA A 53 3.03 -6.86 -9.20
N ARG A 54 1.78 -6.68 -8.78
CA ARG A 54 1.38 -6.65 -7.37
C ARG A 54 1.82 -7.89 -6.58
N PRO A 55 1.53 -9.14 -6.98
CA PRO A 55 1.95 -10.32 -6.22
C PRO A 55 3.48 -10.49 -6.14
N LEU A 56 4.23 -9.87 -7.06
CA LEU A 56 5.70 -9.90 -7.11
C LEU A 56 6.34 -8.84 -6.20
N ILE A 57 5.54 -7.99 -5.55
CA ILE A 57 5.99 -6.87 -4.74
C ILE A 57 5.42 -7.05 -3.33
N ARG A 58 6.29 -7.28 -2.35
CA ARG A 58 5.93 -7.37 -0.93
C ARG A 58 6.64 -6.28 -0.15
N HIS A 59 5.93 -5.60 0.73
CA HIS A 59 6.52 -4.56 1.56
C HIS A 59 7.16 -5.17 2.81
N ILE A 60 8.38 -4.73 3.11
CA ILE A 60 9.05 -4.95 4.40
C ILE A 60 8.82 -3.68 5.21
N ILE A 61 8.14 -3.80 6.34
CA ILE A 61 7.73 -2.65 7.13
C ILE A 61 8.85 -2.23 8.07
N GLY A 62 9.31 -0.99 7.92
CA GLY A 62 10.19 -0.30 8.85
C GLY A 62 9.38 0.70 9.68
N ASN A 63 9.61 1.99 9.47
CA ASN A 63 8.87 3.10 10.07
C ASN A 63 7.42 3.25 9.55
N GLY A 64 7.05 2.58 8.46
CA GLY A 64 5.70 2.56 7.90
C GLY A 64 5.24 3.84 7.22
N LEU A 65 6.10 4.86 7.05
CA LEU A 65 5.75 6.15 6.45
C LEU A 65 5.59 6.06 4.92
N GLY A 66 6.38 5.20 4.29
CA GLY A 66 6.34 4.97 2.84
C GLY A 66 5.12 4.17 2.42
N THR A 67 4.71 3.22 3.25
CA THR A 67 3.75 2.17 2.90
C THR A 67 2.30 2.55 3.23
N SER A 68 1.39 2.36 2.28
CA SER A 68 -0.04 2.53 2.48
C SER A 68 -0.63 1.35 3.25
N LEU A 69 -1.37 1.65 4.31
CA LEU A 69 -2.01 0.65 5.15
C LEU A 69 -3.02 -0.22 4.38
N TRP A 70 -3.82 0.40 3.50
CA TRP A 70 -4.93 -0.29 2.87
C TRP A 70 -4.58 -0.93 1.53
N PHE A 71 -3.68 -0.29 0.79
CA PHE A 71 -3.47 -0.61 -0.63
C PHE A 71 -2.19 -1.38 -0.91
N ASP A 72 -1.17 -1.28 -0.07
CA ASP A 72 0.07 -2.01 -0.31
C ASP A 72 -0.01 -3.44 0.24
N ASN A 73 0.86 -4.31 -0.26
CA ASN A 73 0.90 -5.72 0.10
C ASN A 73 1.77 -5.93 1.34
N LEU A 74 1.18 -5.68 2.51
CA LEU A 74 1.81 -5.94 3.81
C LEU A 74 1.22 -7.14 4.56
N HIS A 75 -0.01 -7.54 4.24
CA HIS A 75 -0.67 -8.66 4.87
C HIS A 75 -0.31 -9.97 4.13
N PRO A 76 -0.22 -11.13 4.80
CA PRO A 76 0.06 -12.42 4.16
C PRO A 76 -0.91 -12.74 3.02
N ASP A 77 -2.18 -12.37 3.18
CA ASP A 77 -3.24 -12.49 2.16
C ASP A 77 -3.23 -11.35 1.10
N GLY A 78 -2.20 -10.50 1.09
CA GLY A 78 -2.01 -9.41 0.13
C GLY A 78 -2.43 -8.04 0.66
N SER A 79 -3.09 -7.24 -0.16
CA SER A 79 -3.58 -5.92 0.26
C SER A 79 -4.93 -6.02 0.93
N ILE A 80 -5.08 -5.29 2.04
CA ILE A 80 -6.32 -5.28 2.82
C ILE A 80 -7.52 -4.89 1.95
N ARG A 81 -7.40 -3.82 1.14
CA ARG A 81 -8.47 -3.37 0.24
C ARG A 81 -8.85 -4.40 -0.81
N LEU A 82 -7.96 -5.33 -1.20
CA LEU A 82 -8.31 -6.39 -2.16
C LEU A 82 -9.13 -7.50 -1.51
N LYS A 83 -8.82 -7.83 -0.27
CA LYS A 83 -9.35 -9.00 0.42
C LYS A 83 -10.59 -8.66 1.27
N TRP A 84 -10.61 -7.50 1.91
CA TRP A 84 -11.72 -7.01 2.73
C TRP A 84 -12.44 -5.84 2.07
N SER A 85 -13.71 -5.66 2.45
CA SER A 85 -14.56 -4.61 1.92
C SER A 85 -14.07 -3.22 2.36
N SER A 86 -14.50 -2.16 1.66
CA SER A 86 -14.16 -0.79 2.07
C SER A 86 -14.72 -0.39 3.44
N ARG A 87 -15.64 -1.19 4.03
CA ARG A 87 -16.15 -0.96 5.40
C ARG A 87 -15.05 -1.06 6.43
N VAL A 88 -14.04 -1.89 6.20
CA VAL A 88 -12.89 -2.06 7.10
C VAL A 88 -12.13 -0.77 7.38
N ILE A 89 -12.10 0.15 6.39
CA ILE A 89 -11.47 1.47 6.52
C ILE A 89 -12.32 2.38 7.40
N TYR A 90 -13.65 2.29 7.26
CA TYR A 90 -14.60 3.06 8.08
C TYR A 90 -14.58 2.56 9.53
N ASP A 91 -14.68 1.23 9.70
CA ASP A 91 -14.71 0.57 11.00
C ASP A 91 -13.43 0.76 11.81
N SER A 92 -12.31 1.06 11.15
CA SER A 92 -11.03 1.29 11.82
C SER A 92 -10.89 2.73 12.32
N GLY A 93 -11.75 3.65 11.89
CA GLY A 93 -11.63 5.08 12.17
C GLY A 93 -10.38 5.75 11.58
N LEU A 94 -9.65 5.07 10.68
CA LEU A 94 -8.42 5.60 10.08
C LEU A 94 -8.73 6.15 8.68
N PRO A 95 -8.00 7.19 8.23
CA PRO A 95 -8.24 7.76 6.91
C PRO A 95 -7.94 6.76 5.79
N LYS A 96 -8.61 6.91 4.64
CA LYS A 96 -8.33 6.12 3.43
C LYS A 96 -6.88 6.24 2.95
N LYS A 97 -6.22 7.36 3.23
CA LYS A 97 -4.80 7.58 2.91
C LYS A 97 -3.86 7.20 4.05
N ALA A 98 -4.34 6.46 5.06
CA ALA A 98 -3.54 6.04 6.19
C ALA A 98 -2.28 5.28 5.74
N LYS A 99 -1.21 5.57 6.46
CA LYS A 99 0.08 4.92 6.33
C LYS A 99 0.20 3.82 7.37
N VAL A 100 1.10 2.88 7.13
CA VAL A 100 1.37 1.81 8.10
C VAL A 100 1.86 2.39 9.42
N SER A 101 2.57 3.52 9.39
CA SER A 101 2.97 4.28 10.58
C SER A 101 1.81 4.69 11.51
N SER A 102 0.56 4.73 11.01
CA SER A 102 -0.62 5.01 11.84
C SER A 102 -0.97 3.86 12.79
N ILE A 103 -0.42 2.67 12.57
CA ILE A 103 -0.67 1.45 13.38
C ILE A 103 0.62 0.78 13.82
N VAL A 104 1.76 1.47 13.72
CA VAL A 104 3.07 1.00 14.17
C VAL A 104 3.55 1.94 15.26
N HIS A 105 3.69 1.40 16.47
CA HIS A 105 4.25 2.12 17.61
C HIS A 105 5.45 1.35 18.15
N GLY A 106 6.65 1.92 17.97
CA GLY A 106 7.89 1.17 18.13
C GLY A 106 7.88 -0.04 17.21
N ASP A 107 8.18 -1.21 17.76
CA ASP A 107 8.22 -2.46 17.00
C ASP A 107 6.97 -3.31 17.25
N GLN A 108 5.80 -2.69 17.36
CA GLN A 108 4.52 -3.37 17.63
C GLN A 108 3.40 -2.87 16.72
N TRP A 109 2.54 -3.81 16.33
CA TRP A 109 1.29 -3.53 15.61
C TRP A 109 0.19 -3.10 16.57
N VAL A 110 -0.24 -1.84 16.46
CA VAL A 110 -1.31 -1.27 17.28
C VAL A 110 -2.49 -0.92 16.39
N TRP A 111 -3.35 -1.91 16.18
CA TRP A 111 -4.60 -1.73 15.45
C TRP A 111 -5.64 -0.99 16.30
N PRO A 112 -6.49 -0.13 15.71
CA PRO A 112 -7.59 0.51 16.42
C PRO A 112 -8.51 -0.52 17.08
N CYS A 113 -9.00 -0.21 18.27
CA CYS A 113 -10.04 -1.00 18.93
C CYS A 113 -11.35 -0.85 18.14
N SER A 114 -11.73 -1.89 17.42
CA SER A 114 -12.97 -1.95 16.64
C SER A 114 -13.73 -3.23 16.95
N MET A 115 -15.05 -3.16 16.95
CA MET A 115 -15.93 -4.34 17.05
C MET A 115 -16.14 -5.04 15.71
N SER A 116 -15.48 -4.56 14.64
CA SER A 116 -15.57 -5.15 13.31
C SER A 116 -14.86 -6.50 13.25
N ILE A 117 -15.61 -7.52 12.83
CA ILE A 117 -15.11 -8.88 12.63
C ILE A 117 -13.99 -8.88 11.59
N ASP A 118 -14.13 -8.10 10.51
CA ASP A 118 -13.13 -7.98 9.44
C ASP A 118 -11.79 -7.46 10.00
N LEU A 119 -11.82 -6.42 10.85
CA LEU A 119 -10.60 -5.87 11.46
C LEU A 119 -9.97 -6.83 12.46
N LEU A 120 -10.78 -7.56 13.22
CA LEU A 120 -10.28 -8.58 14.13
C LEU A 120 -9.61 -9.73 13.37
N GLU A 121 -10.20 -10.17 12.26
CA GLU A 121 -9.61 -11.18 11.37
C GLU A 121 -8.27 -10.72 10.79
N ILE A 122 -8.19 -9.47 10.30
CA ILE A 122 -6.94 -8.87 9.82
C ILE A 122 -5.89 -8.88 10.92
N LYS A 123 -6.23 -8.36 12.11
CA LYS A 123 -5.31 -8.29 13.25
C LYS A 123 -4.76 -9.67 13.61
N ASN A 124 -5.64 -10.69 13.68
CA ASN A 124 -5.26 -12.05 14.05
C ASN A 124 -4.38 -12.75 13.02
N ARG A 125 -4.44 -12.34 11.75
CA ARG A 125 -3.63 -12.88 10.66
C ARG A 125 -2.38 -12.06 10.33
N MET A 126 -2.15 -10.97 11.05
CA MET A 126 -0.90 -10.22 10.91
C MET A 126 0.30 -11.11 11.30
N PRO A 127 1.41 -11.03 10.56
CA PRO A 127 2.59 -11.81 10.87
C PRO A 127 3.18 -11.34 12.20
N SER A 128 3.75 -12.29 12.95
CA SER A 128 4.49 -12.01 14.19
C SER A 128 5.80 -11.24 13.96
N TYR A 129 6.21 -11.05 12.70
CA TYR A 129 7.33 -10.17 12.37
C TYR A 129 6.95 -8.73 12.73
N ASN A 130 7.73 -8.18 13.66
CA ASN A 130 7.54 -6.83 14.12
C ASN A 130 8.14 -5.84 13.11
N PRO A 131 7.42 -4.74 12.81
CA PRO A 131 8.00 -3.63 12.07
C PRO A 131 9.25 -3.15 12.80
N ASN A 132 10.30 -2.77 12.07
CA ASN A 132 11.47 -2.18 12.69
C ASN A 132 11.39 -0.67 12.53
N SER A 133 10.88 0.01 13.56
CA SER A 133 10.67 1.47 13.55
C SER A 133 11.94 2.29 13.31
N SER A 134 13.12 1.69 13.52
CA SER A 134 14.42 2.33 13.29
C SER A 134 14.91 2.23 11.84
N LEU A 135 14.22 1.49 10.98
CA LEU A 135 14.57 1.31 9.56
C LEU A 135 13.54 1.97 8.63
N GLU A 136 13.99 2.34 7.43
CA GLU A 136 13.10 2.74 6.34
C GLU A 136 12.32 1.53 5.81
N ASP A 137 11.14 1.79 5.24
CA ASP A 137 10.36 0.77 4.56
C ASP A 137 11.12 0.18 3.36
N GLY A 138 11.07 -1.14 3.21
CA GLY A 138 11.70 -1.88 2.11
C GLY A 138 10.69 -2.57 1.20
N ILE A 139 11.18 -3.14 0.10
CA ILE A 139 10.39 -3.99 -0.80
C ILE A 139 11.19 -5.23 -1.16
N LYS A 140 10.52 -6.39 -1.12
CA LYS A 140 11.03 -7.69 -1.57
C LYS A 140 10.24 -8.20 -2.76
#